data_AF-A0AAD7TLY4-F1
#
_entry.id   AF-A0AAD7TLY4-F1
#
_cell.length_a   1.000
_cell.length_b   1.000
_cell.length_c   1.000
_cell.angle_alpha   90.00
_cell.angle_beta   90.00
_cell.angle_gamma   90.00
#
_symmetry.space_group_name_H-M   'P 1'
#
loop_
_entity.id
_entity.type
_entity.pdbx_description
1 polymer ?
#
loop_
_entity_poly.entity_id
_entity_poly.type
_entity_poly.pdbx_seq_one_letter_code
_entity_poly.pdbx_strand_id
1 'polypeptide(L)'
;MDADGDGDGLTGPTFSGGNTSASFIRIISLSISLYDYLLTLPAEWRFYSSQRSWRLSLGCILFIAIRYTSIAVLTLSNVGYFGNFFTAHTCARYYIAAPIFKVIQTMVSQLILGIRTINISRRSTLVTWIVACAFLSFTTAQWFLNLWNRVPVQGRHNNCTAGNTPPVLTVWLYYLLSMAFDILTLGISTIYLVSFSPNSGKRHILT
;
A
#
# COMPACT_ATOMS: atom_id res chain seq x y z
N MET A 1 -20.05 -16.34 48.19
CA MET A 1 -21.03 -17.25 47.54
C MET A 1 -20.85 -17.12 46.02
N ASP A 2 -19.66 -17.47 45.53
CA ASP A 2 -19.36 -18.72 44.80
C ASP A 2 -20.58 -19.39 44.12
N ALA A 3 -20.57 -19.89 42.88
CA ALA A 3 -19.55 -20.33 41.92
C ALA A 3 -20.19 -20.27 40.51
N ASP A 4 -19.48 -19.97 39.43
CA ASP A 4 -18.67 -20.89 38.58
C ASP A 4 -19.43 -22.14 38.09
N GLY A 5 -19.37 -22.40 36.77
CA GLY A 5 -20.10 -23.48 36.10
C GLY A 5 -20.17 -23.33 34.58
N ASP A 6 -19.00 -23.25 33.95
CA ASP A 6 -18.73 -23.30 32.51
C ASP A 6 -19.14 -24.64 31.87
N GLY A 7 -19.36 -24.65 30.55
CA GLY A 7 -19.87 -25.80 29.80
C GLY A 7 -19.76 -25.67 28.27
N ASP A 8 -18.60 -25.22 27.82
CA ASP A 8 -17.89 -25.41 26.53
C ASP A 8 -18.61 -25.99 25.29
N GLY A 9 -18.49 -25.25 24.19
CA GLY A 9 -18.63 -25.78 22.84
C GLY A 9 -18.35 -24.74 21.74
N LEU A 10 -17.09 -24.67 21.29
CA LEU A 10 -16.60 -23.87 20.14
C LEU A 10 -16.60 -22.35 20.31
N THR A 11 -15.58 -21.82 20.98
CA THR A 11 -15.10 -20.47 20.65
C THR A 11 -13.58 -20.49 20.49
N GLY A 12 -13.11 -20.15 19.28
CA GLY A 12 -11.72 -19.82 19.03
C GLY A 12 -11.25 -18.71 19.98
N PRO A 13 -9.93 -18.48 20.09
CA PRO A 13 -9.35 -17.65 21.14
C PRO A 13 -10.08 -16.30 21.23
N THR A 14 -10.86 -16.14 22.29
CA THR A 14 -11.64 -14.95 22.61
C THR A 14 -10.66 -13.83 22.89
N PHE A 15 -10.42 -13.04 21.85
CA PHE A 15 -9.51 -11.91 21.82
C PHE A 15 -10.10 -10.76 22.65
N SER A 16 -10.03 -10.87 23.99
CA SER A 16 -10.22 -9.74 24.92
C SER A 16 -9.02 -8.79 24.78
N GLY A 17 -8.92 -8.10 23.64
CA GLY A 17 -7.64 -7.54 23.24
C GLY A 17 -7.69 -6.55 22.08
N GLY A 18 -8.67 -5.67 22.00
CA GLY A 18 -8.70 -4.64 20.93
C GLY A 18 -7.42 -3.79 20.83
N ASN A 19 -6.71 -3.56 21.94
CA ASN A 19 -5.40 -2.89 21.94
C ASN A 19 -4.25 -3.88 21.67
N THR A 20 -4.32 -5.09 22.22
CA THR A 20 -3.26 -6.10 22.11
C THR A 20 -3.19 -6.72 20.72
N SER A 21 -4.32 -7.03 20.04
CA SER A 21 -4.30 -7.55 18.66
C SER A 21 -3.84 -6.49 17.70
N ALA A 22 -4.31 -5.25 17.85
CA ALA A 22 -3.84 -4.14 17.05
C ALA A 22 -2.31 -3.97 17.16
N SER A 23 -1.76 -4.15 18.37
CA SER A 23 -0.32 -4.14 18.61
C SER A 23 0.39 -5.33 17.96
N PHE A 24 -0.09 -6.56 18.15
CA PHE A 24 0.49 -7.76 17.54
C PHE A 24 0.49 -7.71 16.01
N ILE A 25 -0.61 -7.27 15.39
CA ILE A 25 -0.72 -7.16 13.92
C ILE A 25 0.29 -6.15 13.38
N ARG A 26 0.50 -5.02 14.07
CA ARG A 26 1.51 -4.01 13.70
C ARG A 26 2.93 -4.56 13.81
N ILE A 27 3.22 -5.30 14.88
CA ILE A 27 4.53 -5.94 15.09
C ILE A 27 4.79 -6.98 13.99
N ILE A 28 3.83 -7.87 13.73
CA ILE A 28 3.93 -8.89 12.68
C ILE A 28 4.14 -8.21 11.31
N SER A 29 3.37 -7.17 10.98
CA SER A 29 3.52 -6.42 9.74
C SER A 29 4.90 -5.76 9.61
N LEU A 30 5.47 -5.27 10.70
CA LEU A 30 6.80 -4.66 10.71
C LEU A 30 7.90 -5.72 10.52
N SER A 31 7.76 -6.89 11.13
CA SER A 31 8.68 -8.02 10.94
C SER A 31 8.69 -8.52 9.50
N ILE A 32 7.51 -8.68 8.89
CA ILE A 32 7.39 -9.09 7.49
C ILE A 32 8.02 -8.03 6.57
N SER A 33 7.71 -6.76 6.79
CA SER A 33 8.26 -5.66 5.99
C SER A 33 9.78 -5.56 6.11
N LEU A 34 10.34 -5.76 7.31
CA LEU A 34 11.78 -5.79 7.54
C LEU A 34 12.44 -6.98 6.84
N TYR A 35 11.80 -8.15 6.87
CA TYR A 35 12.30 -9.35 6.20
C TYR A 35 12.37 -9.17 4.68
N ASP A 36 11.29 -8.67 4.05
CA ASP A 36 11.28 -8.34 2.62
C ASP A 36 12.32 -7.27 2.26
N TYR A 37 12.53 -6.29 3.15
CA TYR A 37 13.55 -5.27 2.98
C TYR A 37 14.97 -5.88 2.94
N LEU A 38 15.30 -6.69 3.95
CA LEU A 38 16.60 -7.36 4.07
C LEU A 38 16.89 -8.28 2.88
N LEU A 39 15.90 -9.04 2.42
CA LEU A 39 16.07 -9.96 1.29
C LEU A 39 16.40 -9.25 -0.02
N THR A 40 15.93 -8.02 -0.21
CA THR A 40 16.09 -7.36 -1.51
C THR A 40 17.20 -6.31 -1.54
N LEU A 41 17.67 -5.85 -0.38
CA LEU A 41 18.90 -5.05 -0.23
C LEU A 41 20.11 -5.60 -1.01
N PRO A 42 20.44 -6.92 -0.98
CA PRO A 42 21.59 -7.43 -1.73
C PRO A 42 21.43 -7.33 -3.24
N ALA A 43 20.20 -7.40 -3.78
CA ALA A 43 19.95 -7.21 -5.21
C ALA A 43 20.18 -5.75 -5.62
N GLU A 44 19.79 -4.82 -4.75
CA GLU A 44 19.96 -3.37 -4.93
C GLU A 44 21.44 -2.97 -4.84
N TRP A 45 22.15 -3.48 -3.82
CA TRP A 45 23.58 -3.27 -3.63
C TRP A 45 24.41 -3.81 -4.80
N ARG A 46 24.06 -5.01 -5.31
CA ARG A 46 24.75 -5.60 -6.47
C ARG A 46 24.54 -4.78 -7.74
N PHE A 47 23.37 -4.15 -7.92
CA PHE A 47 23.12 -3.24 -9.04
C PHE A 47 23.88 -1.91 -8.88
N TYR A 48 23.86 -1.34 -7.67
CA TYR A 48 24.55 -0.08 -7.34
C TYR A 48 26.07 -0.22 -7.49
N SER A 49 26.63 -1.37 -7.12
CA SER A 49 28.06 -1.68 -7.26
C SER A 49 28.50 -1.94 -8.70
N SER A 50 27.59 -2.28 -9.62
CA SER A 50 27.92 -2.69 -10.99
C SER A 50 27.71 -1.58 -12.04
N GLN A 51 27.02 -0.48 -11.68
CA GLN A 51 26.73 0.63 -12.60
C GLN A 51 27.51 1.91 -12.25
N ARG A 52 28.56 2.21 -13.05
CA ARG A 52 29.30 3.49 -13.06
C ARG A 52 28.69 4.54 -14.02
N SER A 53 27.51 4.28 -14.60
CA SER A 53 26.89 5.12 -15.64
C SER A 53 25.62 5.80 -15.13
N TRP A 54 25.53 7.11 -15.38
CA TRP A 54 24.54 8.11 -14.97
C TRP A 54 23.08 7.89 -15.42
N ARG A 55 22.70 6.68 -15.85
CA ARG A 55 21.33 6.36 -16.27
C ARG A 55 20.66 5.47 -15.24
N LEU A 56 20.25 6.06 -14.12
CA LEU A 56 19.31 5.42 -13.21
C LEU A 56 18.04 5.07 -14.01
N SER A 57 17.79 3.77 -14.19
CA SER A 57 16.55 3.30 -14.78
C SER A 57 15.39 3.79 -13.92
N LEU A 58 14.39 4.40 -14.55
CA LEU A 58 13.18 4.89 -13.89
C LEU A 58 12.62 3.85 -12.91
N GLY A 59 12.58 2.56 -13.29
CA GLY A 59 12.12 1.48 -12.43
C GLY A 59 12.93 1.29 -11.14
N CYS A 60 14.23 1.56 -11.15
CA CYS A 60 15.08 1.47 -9.95
C CYS A 60 14.77 2.61 -8.97
N ILE A 61 14.58 3.84 -9.47
CA ILE A 61 14.18 4.98 -8.64
C ILE A 61 12.83 4.70 -7.96
N LEU A 62 11.83 4.23 -8.73
CA LEU A 62 10.52 3.93 -8.17
C LEU A 62 10.57 2.80 -7.13
N PHE A 63 11.42 1.81 -7.34
CA PHE A 63 11.60 0.70 -6.41
C PHE A 63 12.23 1.13 -5.08
N ILE A 64 13.22 2.02 -5.12
CA ILE A 64 13.79 2.63 -3.92
C ILE A 64 12.73 3.50 -3.22
N ALA A 65 11.96 4.27 -4.00
CA ALA A 65 10.93 5.16 -3.48
C ALA A 65 9.82 4.42 -2.71
N ILE A 66 9.32 3.28 -3.22
CA ILE A 66 8.29 2.49 -2.52
C ILE A 66 8.79 1.93 -1.20
N ARG A 67 10.06 1.54 -1.13
CA ARG A 67 10.69 1.01 0.10
C ARG A 67 10.80 2.07 1.18
N TYR A 68 11.40 3.21 0.84
CA TYR A 68 11.58 4.31 1.78
C TYR A 68 10.25 4.87 2.27
N THR A 69 9.27 5.02 1.36
CA THR A 69 7.93 5.48 1.75
C THR A 69 7.21 4.46 2.62
N SER A 70 7.33 3.16 2.36
CA SER A 70 6.75 2.12 3.22
C SER A 70 7.33 2.12 4.64
N ILE A 71 8.66 2.26 4.79
CA ILE A 71 9.31 2.38 6.11
C ILE A 71 8.84 3.66 6.81
N ALA A 72 8.73 4.78 6.10
CA ALA A 72 8.22 6.04 6.65
C ALA A 72 6.76 5.90 7.13
N VAL A 73 5.88 5.24 6.37
CA VAL A 73 4.49 4.99 6.77
C VAL A 73 4.42 4.12 8.02
N LEU A 74 5.21 3.03 8.06
CA LEU A 74 5.25 2.13 9.21
C LEU A 74 5.77 2.82 10.47
N THR A 75 6.87 3.57 10.35
CA THR A 75 7.43 4.32 11.49
C THR A 75 6.45 5.38 11.97
N LEU A 76 5.85 6.19 11.09
CA LEU A 76 4.86 7.19 11.47
C LEU A 76 3.63 6.57 12.15
N SER A 77 3.15 5.43 11.64
CA SER A 77 2.00 4.71 12.19
C SER A 77 2.29 4.10 13.56
N ASN A 78 3.50 3.57 13.78
CA ASN A 78 3.94 3.04 15.07
C ASN A 78 4.20 4.16 16.08
N VAL A 79 4.88 5.23 15.68
CA VAL A 79 5.12 6.39 16.53
C VAL A 79 3.81 7.06 16.95
N GLY A 80 2.83 7.20 16.04
CA GLY A 80 1.51 7.75 16.40
C GLY A 80 0.70 6.87 17.37
N TYR A 81 0.94 5.55 17.35
CA TYR A 81 0.25 4.58 18.20
C TYR A 81 0.92 4.39 19.58
N PHE A 82 2.25 4.31 19.63
CA PHE A 82 3.03 4.10 20.85
C PHE A 82 3.52 5.41 21.50
N GLY A 83 3.45 6.53 20.79
CA GLY A 83 3.85 7.83 21.31
C GLY A 83 2.85 8.34 22.34
N ASN A 84 3.28 8.43 23.60
CA ASN A 84 2.50 9.02 24.70
C ASN A 84 2.79 10.51 24.91
N PHE A 85 3.65 11.11 24.07
CA PHE A 85 4.17 12.47 24.24
C PHE A 85 3.44 13.53 23.39
N PHE A 86 2.38 13.17 22.67
CA PHE A 86 1.71 14.10 21.77
C PHE A 86 0.77 15.04 22.54
N THR A 87 1.08 16.33 22.52
CA THR A 87 0.15 17.39 22.87
C THR A 87 -0.91 17.56 21.77
N ALA A 88 -2.12 18.03 22.13
CA ALA A 88 -3.24 18.21 21.20
C ALA A 88 -2.86 19.05 19.97
N HIS A 89 -2.02 20.08 20.16
CA HIS A 89 -1.54 20.94 19.08
C HIS A 89 -0.53 20.24 18.15
N THR A 90 0.30 19.34 18.68
CA THR A 90 1.24 18.54 17.88
C THR A 90 0.49 17.44 17.14
N CYS A 91 -0.53 16.86 17.76
CA CYS A 91 -1.41 15.87 17.15
C CYS A 91 -2.15 16.45 15.93
N ALA A 92 -2.63 17.69 16.01
CA ALA A 92 -3.27 18.40 14.90
C ALA A 92 -2.37 18.60 13.66
N ARG A 93 -1.04 18.53 13.78
CA ARG A 93 -0.13 18.52 12.62
C ARG A 93 0.29 17.11 12.22
N TYR A 94 0.51 16.24 13.22
CA TYR A 94 1.01 14.89 13.00
C TYR A 94 -0.03 13.95 12.37
N TYR A 95 -1.33 14.16 12.63
CA TYR A 95 -2.39 13.29 12.12
C TYR A 95 -2.51 13.29 10.59
N ILE A 96 -2.07 14.35 9.91
CA ILE A 96 -2.11 14.46 8.44
C ILE A 96 -0.89 13.79 7.78
N ALA A 97 0.25 13.72 8.48
CA ALA A 97 1.48 13.17 7.94
C ALA A 97 1.31 11.69 7.57
N ALA A 98 0.82 10.84 8.48
CA ALA A 98 0.64 9.41 8.21
C ALA A 98 -0.29 9.11 7.01
N PRO A 99 -1.46 9.76 6.87
CA PRO A 99 -2.29 9.67 5.67
C PRO A 99 -1.62 10.11 4.37
N ILE A 100 -0.85 11.21 4.37
CA ILE A 100 -0.12 11.68 3.18
C ILE A 100 0.89 10.63 2.73
N PHE A 101 1.74 10.15 3.64
CA PHE A 101 2.74 9.15 3.30
C PHE A 101 2.10 7.86 2.78
N LYS A 102 0.92 7.49 3.28
CA LYS A 102 0.16 6.35 2.78
C LYS A 102 -0.31 6.56 1.34
N VAL A 103 -0.82 7.74 0.99
CA VAL A 103 -1.22 8.06 -0.40
C VAL A 103 -0.01 8.05 -1.33
N ILE A 104 1.13 8.60 -0.89
CA ILE A 104 2.37 8.56 -1.65
C ILE A 104 2.80 7.11 -1.90
N GLN A 105 2.76 6.25 -0.87
CA GLN A 105 3.09 4.83 -1.01
C GLN A 105 2.18 4.16 -2.05
N THR A 106 0.87 4.41 -2.02
CA THR A 106 -0.05 3.84 -3.03
C THR A 106 0.18 4.39 -4.42
N MET A 107 0.49 5.68 -4.57
CA MET A 107 0.82 6.28 -5.87
C MET A 107 2.05 5.63 -6.51
N VAL A 108 3.11 5.40 -5.71
CA VAL A 108 4.32 4.76 -6.22
C VAL A 108 4.01 3.33 -6.67
N SER A 109 3.22 2.56 -5.92
CA SER A 109 2.78 1.22 -6.32
C SER A 109 2.02 1.22 -7.65
N GLN A 110 1.03 2.12 -7.78
CA GLN A 110 0.21 2.25 -8.98
C GLN A 110 1.05 2.65 -10.19
N LEU A 111 2.05 3.52 -10.00
CA LEU A 111 2.95 3.93 -11.05
C LEU A 111 3.85 2.77 -11.51
N ILE A 112 4.38 1.96 -10.58
CA ILE A 112 5.18 0.76 -10.91
C ILE A 112 4.35 -0.22 -11.74
N LEU A 113 3.12 -0.52 -11.30
CA LEU A 113 2.21 -1.40 -12.03
C LEU A 113 1.86 -0.84 -13.41
N GLY A 114 1.53 0.45 -13.50
CA GLY A 114 1.22 1.14 -14.75
C GLY A 114 2.38 1.10 -15.75
N ILE A 115 3.61 1.39 -15.32
CA ILE A 115 4.80 1.31 -16.17
C ILE A 115 5.00 -0.12 -16.69
N ARG A 116 4.81 -1.13 -15.83
CA ARG A 116 4.92 -2.53 -16.22
C ARG A 116 3.86 -2.90 -17.27
N THR A 117 2.61 -2.47 -17.09
CA THR A 117 1.52 -2.66 -18.06
C THR A 117 1.86 -2.00 -19.40
N ILE A 118 2.36 -0.77 -19.39
CA ILE A 118 2.76 -0.05 -20.62
C ILE A 118 3.90 -0.80 -21.33
N ASN A 119 4.89 -1.28 -20.59
CA ASN A 119 6.01 -2.03 -21.14
C ASN A 119 5.56 -3.35 -21.78
N ILE A 120 4.66 -4.11 -21.12
CA ILE A 120 4.08 -5.35 -21.68
C ILE A 120 3.25 -5.07 -22.93
N SER A 121 2.52 -3.95 -22.98
CA SER A 121 1.69 -3.56 -24.13
C SER A 121 2.48 -3.05 -25.35
N ARG A 122 3.81 -3.26 -25.38
CA ARG A 122 4.74 -2.75 -26.42
C ARG A 122 4.61 -1.25 -26.68
N ARG A 123 4.31 -0.45 -25.66
CA ARG A 123 4.23 1.02 -25.76
C ARG A 123 3.17 1.53 -26.75
N SER A 124 2.09 0.79 -26.97
CA SER A 124 0.94 1.30 -27.73
C SER A 124 0.48 2.65 -27.15
N THR A 125 0.41 3.67 -27.98
CA THR A 125 0.11 5.05 -27.55
C THR A 125 -1.27 5.15 -26.93
N LEU A 126 -2.24 4.40 -27.45
CA LEU A 126 -3.61 4.35 -26.92
C LEU A 126 -3.64 3.77 -25.51
N VAL A 127 -3.00 2.61 -25.28
CA VAL A 127 -2.94 1.97 -23.95
C VAL A 127 -2.21 2.87 -22.96
N THR A 128 -1.14 3.51 -23.40
CA THR A 128 -0.37 4.46 -22.59
C THR A 128 -1.24 5.63 -22.14
N TRP A 129 -2.04 6.20 -23.06
CA TRP A 129 -2.99 7.27 -22.73
C TRP A 129 -4.09 6.81 -21.78
N ILE A 130 -4.68 5.62 -21.99
CA ILE A 130 -5.71 5.08 -21.09
C ILE A 130 -5.15 4.90 -19.67
N VAL A 131 -3.99 4.25 -19.53
CA VAL A 131 -3.35 4.00 -18.23
C VAL A 131 -2.95 5.32 -17.56
N ALA A 132 -2.43 6.29 -18.32
CA ALA A 132 -2.06 7.60 -17.80
C ALA A 132 -3.28 8.41 -17.33
N CYS A 133 -4.36 8.45 -18.13
CA CYS A 133 -5.61 9.13 -17.76
C CYS A 133 -6.26 8.48 -16.53
N ALA A 134 -6.28 7.15 -16.46
CA ALA A 134 -6.75 6.43 -15.28
C ALA A 134 -5.87 6.76 -14.06
N PHE A 135 -4.55 6.69 -14.18
CA PHE A 135 -3.65 7.01 -13.07
C PHE A 135 -3.92 8.41 -12.51
N LEU A 136 -4.08 9.42 -13.37
CA LEU A 136 -4.37 10.79 -12.95
C LEU A 136 -5.74 10.93 -12.28
N SER A 137 -6.80 10.33 -12.83
CA SER A 137 -8.15 10.43 -12.28
C SER A 137 -8.26 9.74 -10.91
N PHE A 138 -7.77 8.51 -10.81
CA PHE A 138 -7.78 7.73 -9.56
C PHE A 138 -6.90 8.37 -8.48
N THR A 139 -5.70 8.86 -8.85
CA THR A 139 -4.82 9.59 -7.93
C THR A 139 -5.49 10.83 -7.37
N THR A 140 -6.09 11.65 -8.23
CA THR A 140 -6.74 12.90 -7.80
C THR A 140 -7.89 12.61 -6.84
N ALA A 141 -8.70 11.59 -7.14
CA ALA A 141 -9.76 11.14 -6.26
C ALA A 141 -9.23 10.62 -4.91
N GLN A 142 -8.11 9.89 -4.90
CA GLN A 142 -7.47 9.41 -3.67
C GLN A 142 -6.98 10.56 -2.78
N TRP A 143 -6.34 11.57 -3.36
CA TRP A 143 -5.90 12.77 -2.64
C TRP A 143 -7.07 13.53 -2.04
N PHE A 144 -8.12 13.73 -2.83
CA PHE A 144 -9.33 14.42 -2.38
C PHE A 144 -9.99 13.67 -1.22
N LEU A 145 -10.21 12.36 -1.38
CA LEU A 145 -10.77 11.52 -0.31
C LEU A 145 -9.88 11.47 0.92
N ASN A 146 -8.55 11.54 0.78
CA ASN A 146 -7.66 11.49 1.93
C ASN A 146 -7.67 12.78 2.76
N LEU A 147 -7.83 13.93 2.11
CA LEU A 147 -7.83 15.26 2.74
C LEU A 147 -9.22 15.69 3.21
N TRP A 148 -10.29 15.20 2.60
CA TRP A 148 -11.66 15.58 2.95
C TRP A 148 -12.13 14.88 4.23
N ASN A 149 -12.48 15.66 5.26
CA ASN A 149 -13.07 15.21 6.54
C ASN A 149 -12.18 14.36 7.48
N ARG A 150 -10.85 14.49 7.45
CA ARG A 150 -10.04 13.90 8.52
C ARG A 150 -10.03 14.76 9.79
N VAL A 151 -10.40 14.14 10.91
CA VAL A 151 -10.32 14.74 12.25
C VAL A 151 -9.19 14.09 13.06
N PRO A 152 -8.43 14.87 13.84
CA PRO A 152 -7.48 14.30 14.78
C PRO A 152 -8.23 13.57 15.89
N VAL A 153 -7.93 12.29 16.12
CA VAL A 153 -8.49 11.52 17.24
C VAL A 153 -7.37 11.27 18.23
N GLN A 154 -7.45 11.93 19.38
CA GLN A 154 -6.54 11.73 20.51
C GLN A 154 -7.20 10.74 21.49
N GLY A 155 -6.54 9.63 21.79
CA GLY A 155 -7.03 8.68 22.79
C GLY A 155 -6.63 9.07 24.22
N ARG A 156 -7.15 8.34 25.20
CA ARG A 156 -6.94 8.59 26.65
C ARG A 156 -5.49 8.58 27.13
N HIS A 157 -4.54 8.06 26.33
CA HIS A 157 -3.11 7.94 26.67
C HIS A 157 -2.23 8.94 25.89
N ASN A 158 -2.80 10.05 25.40
CA ASN A 158 -2.07 11.03 24.55
C ASN A 158 -1.49 10.42 23.27
N ASN A 159 -2.08 9.32 22.78
CA ASN A 159 -1.79 8.77 21.47
C ASN A 159 -2.53 9.57 20.39
N CYS A 160 -1.88 9.78 19.25
CA CYS A 160 -2.43 10.57 18.16
C CYS A 160 -2.67 9.66 16.95
N THR A 161 -3.94 9.39 16.65
CA THR A 161 -4.32 8.63 15.46
C THR A 161 -5.27 9.45 14.61
N ALA A 162 -5.09 9.39 13.29
CA ALA A 162 -5.98 10.05 12.35
C ALA A 162 -7.27 9.23 12.21
N GLY A 163 -8.39 9.74 12.72
CA GLY A 163 -9.69 9.10 12.63
C GLY A 163 -10.59 9.74 11.57
N ASN A 164 -11.71 9.08 11.30
CA ASN A 164 -12.78 9.58 10.44
C ASN A 164 -13.98 9.91 11.31
N THR A 165 -14.70 10.99 11.02
CA THR A 165 -16.03 11.22 11.57
C THR A 165 -17.03 10.24 10.92
N PRO A 166 -17.74 9.38 11.68
CA PRO A 166 -18.89 8.66 11.13
C PRO A 166 -19.95 9.69 10.70
N PRO A 167 -20.62 9.57 9.53
CA PRO A 167 -20.93 8.35 8.77
C PRO A 167 -20.23 8.20 7.40
N VAL A 168 -19.23 9.02 7.07
CA VAL A 168 -18.64 9.01 5.73
C VAL A 168 -17.63 7.86 5.55
N LEU A 169 -17.91 6.97 4.60
CA LEU A 169 -17.11 5.78 4.24
C LEU A 169 -15.87 6.15 3.37
N THR A 170 -15.22 7.27 3.66
CA THR A 170 -14.10 7.81 2.86
C THR A 170 -12.94 6.83 2.73
N VAL A 171 -12.66 6.10 3.82
CA VAL A 171 -11.62 5.04 3.85
C VAL A 171 -11.97 3.90 2.90
N TRP A 172 -13.24 3.50 2.83
CA TRP A 172 -13.70 2.42 1.95
C TRP A 172 -13.60 2.83 0.48
N LEU A 173 -14.05 4.04 0.13
CA LEU A 173 -13.92 4.58 -1.22
C LEU A 173 -12.47 4.66 -1.68
N TYR A 174 -11.55 5.08 -0.80
CA TYR A 174 -10.12 5.11 -1.09
C TYR A 174 -9.59 3.72 -1.49
N TYR A 175 -9.92 2.68 -0.72
CA TYR A 175 -9.48 1.31 -1.05
C TYR A 175 -10.13 0.79 -2.33
N LEU A 176 -11.43 1.05 -2.52
CA LEU A 176 -12.14 0.62 -3.73
C LEU A 176 -11.53 1.23 -4.99
N LEU A 177 -11.21 2.52 -4.96
CA LEU A 177 -10.53 3.20 -6.07
C LEU A 177 -9.13 2.64 -6.32
N SER A 178 -8.37 2.33 -5.26
CA SER A 178 -7.06 1.70 -5.42
C SER A 178 -7.17 0.33 -6.09
N MET A 179 -8.09 -0.53 -5.62
CA MET A 179 -8.30 -1.86 -6.17
C MET A 179 -8.80 -1.80 -7.62
N ALA A 180 -9.65 -0.84 -7.96
CA ALA A 180 -10.16 -0.66 -9.32
C ALA A 180 -9.02 -0.35 -10.32
N PHE A 181 -8.07 0.50 -9.94
CA PHE A 181 -6.89 0.77 -10.77
C PHE A 181 -6.01 -0.48 -10.93
N ASP A 182 -5.79 -1.23 -9.85
CA ASP A 182 -4.98 -2.45 -9.89
C ASP A 182 -5.64 -3.51 -10.79
N ILE A 183 -6.96 -3.69 -10.69
CA ILE A 183 -7.72 -4.60 -11.57
C ILE A 183 -7.65 -4.15 -13.03
N LEU A 184 -7.77 -2.86 -13.30
CA LEU A 184 -7.67 -2.32 -14.67
C LEU A 184 -6.31 -2.60 -15.28
N THR A 185 -5.23 -2.28 -14.56
CA THR A 185 -3.85 -2.49 -15.05
C THR A 185 -3.51 -3.97 -15.21
N LEU A 186 -3.93 -4.82 -14.27
CA LEU A 186 -3.78 -6.27 -14.36
C LEU A 186 -4.61 -6.85 -15.51
N GLY A 187 -5.84 -6.39 -15.71
CA GLY A 187 -6.72 -6.81 -16.81
C GLY A 187 -6.12 -6.50 -18.17
N ILE A 188 -5.67 -5.26 -18.39
CA ILE A 188 -4.98 -4.86 -19.64
C ILE A 188 -3.75 -5.73 -19.86
N SER A 189 -2.92 -5.93 -18.84
CA SER A 189 -1.70 -6.75 -18.95
C SER A 189 -2.05 -8.19 -19.32
N THR A 190 -3.10 -8.75 -18.74
CA THR A 190 -3.54 -10.14 -18.96
C THR A 190 -4.11 -10.33 -20.36
N ILE A 191 -4.96 -9.40 -20.82
CA ILE A 191 -5.53 -9.44 -22.18
C ILE A 191 -4.42 -9.41 -23.23
N TYR A 192 -3.43 -8.53 -23.07
CA TYR A 192 -2.31 -8.48 -24.00
C TYR A 192 -1.50 -9.78 -23.97
N LEU A 193 -1.20 -10.31 -22.77
CA LEU A 193 -0.42 -11.54 -22.62
C LEU A 193 -1.15 -12.75 -23.22
N VAL A 194 -2.45 -12.89 -22.97
CA VAL A 194 -3.28 -13.97 -23.51
C VAL A 194 -3.50 -13.80 -25.01
N SER A 195 -3.70 -12.58 -25.53
CA SER A 195 -3.89 -12.38 -26.98
C SER A 195 -2.66 -12.75 -27.81
N PHE A 196 -1.45 -12.70 -27.24
CA PHE A 196 -0.22 -13.10 -27.94
C PHE A 196 0.16 -14.58 -27.74
N SER A 197 -0.38 -15.25 -26.71
CA SER A 197 -0.07 -16.66 -26.44
C SER A 197 -0.64 -17.71 -27.43
N PRO A 198 -1.76 -17.52 -28.17
CA PRO A 198 -2.39 -18.61 -28.93
C PRO A 198 -1.83 -18.89 -30.34
N ASN A 199 -0.78 -18.19 -30.80
CA ASN A 199 -0.20 -18.43 -32.14
C ASN A 199 1.22 -19.03 -32.19
N SER A 200 1.85 -19.30 -31.04
CA SER A 200 3.14 -20.03 -31.03
C SER A 200 3.01 -21.55 -31.01
N GLY A 201 1.83 -22.10 -30.66
CA GLY A 201 1.58 -23.55 -30.63
C GLY A 201 1.00 -24.14 -31.92
N LYS A 202 0.46 -23.32 -32.83
CA LYS A 202 -0.16 -23.79 -34.08
C LYS A 202 0.81 -23.99 -35.26
N ARG A 203 2.13 -23.82 -35.04
CA ARG A 203 3.16 -24.02 -36.09
C ARG A 203 4.15 -25.15 -35.80
N HIS A 204 3.72 -26.21 -35.11
CA HIS A 204 4.55 -27.43 -34.92
C HIS A 204 3.81 -28.75 -35.20
N ILE A 205 2.57 -28.73 -35.69
CA ILE A 205 1.83 -29.91 -36.16
C ILE A 205 1.39 -29.58 -37.59
N LEU A 206 2.33 -29.62 -38.55
CA LEU A 206 2.11 -29.72 -40.00
C LEU A 206 3.48 -29.59 -40.70
N THR A 207 4.37 -30.54 -40.44
CA THR A 207 5.47 -30.95 -41.31
C THR A 207 5.76 -32.40 -41.02
#